data_AF-A0A6G0WQ79-F1
#
_entry.id   AF-A0A6G0WQ79-F1
#
_cell.length_a   1.000
_cell.length_b   1.000
_cell.length_c   1.000
_cell.angle_alpha   90.00
_cell.angle_beta   90.00
_cell.angle_gamma   90.00
#
_symmetry.space_group_name_H-M   'P 1'
#
loop_
_entity.id
_entity.type
_entity.pdbx_description
1 polymer ?
#
loop_
_entity_poly.entity_id
_entity_poly.type
_entity_poly.pdbx_seq_one_letter_code
_entity_poly.pdbx_strand_id
1 'polypeptide(L)'
;MATEAPNSTTTTKRTLGVLIFDEFAIMDAFGPLQYFHFFSKEIKVVLVAKTMGLKWTLPNEAGVPLHAPFSSAGHFASPCWPRW
;
A
#
# COMPACT_ATOMS: atom_id res chain seq x y z
N MET A 1 -40.65 -23.44 -1.46
CA MET A 1 -40.01 -22.12 -1.28
C MET A 1 -38.63 -22.39 -0.70
N ALA A 2 -37.59 -22.39 -1.54
CA ALA A 2 -36.21 -22.58 -1.09
C ALA A 2 -35.66 -21.22 -0.66
N THR A 3 -35.26 -21.11 0.60
CA THR A 3 -34.64 -19.91 1.16
C THR A 3 -33.18 -19.88 0.72
N GLU A 4 -32.86 -19.06 -0.27
CA GLU A 4 -31.48 -18.81 -0.69
C GLU A 4 -30.71 -18.14 0.44
N ALA A 5 -29.67 -18.82 0.95
CA ALA A 5 -28.74 -18.25 1.91
C ALA A 5 -27.98 -17.08 1.24
N PRO A 6 -27.75 -15.95 1.94
CA PRO A 6 -26.95 -14.86 1.40
C PRO A 6 -25.52 -15.37 1.17
N ASN A 7 -25.14 -15.50 -0.10
CA ASN A 7 -23.81 -15.91 -0.52
C ASN A 7 -22.85 -14.76 -0.16
N SER A 8 -22.27 -14.80 1.05
CA SER A 8 -21.34 -13.80 1.55
C SER A 8 -20.00 -13.95 0.82
N THR A 9 -19.92 -13.48 -0.41
CA THR A 9 -18.67 -13.26 -1.12
C THR A 9 -17.96 -12.10 -0.43
N THR A 10 -17.23 -12.43 0.64
CA THR A 10 -16.24 -11.55 1.25
C THR A 10 -15.15 -11.33 0.21
N THR A 11 -15.31 -10.32 -0.65
CA THR A 11 -14.28 -9.88 -1.58
C THR A 11 -13.05 -9.51 -0.77
N THR A 12 -12.09 -10.45 -0.69
CA THR A 12 -10.87 -10.29 0.09
C THR A 12 -10.04 -9.24 -0.63
N LYS A 13 -10.08 -8.00 -0.13
CA LYS A 13 -9.28 -6.91 -0.71
C LYS A 13 -7.81 -7.27 -0.62
N ARG A 14 -7.12 -7.33 -1.77
CA ARG A 14 -5.68 -7.58 -1.83
C ARG A 14 -4.95 -6.35 -1.31
N THR A 15 -3.90 -6.55 -0.52
CA THR A 15 -3.09 -5.43 -0.02
C THR A 15 -1.84 -5.27 -0.88
N LEU A 16 -1.64 -4.09 -1.45
CA LEU A 16 -0.46 -3.73 -2.22
C LEU A 16 0.43 -2.81 -1.37
N GLY A 17 1.61 -3.30 -1.01
CA GLY A 17 2.63 -2.52 -0.33
C GLY A 17 3.51 -1.78 -1.35
N VAL A 18 3.50 -0.46 -1.31
CA VAL A 18 4.40 0.38 -2.11
C VAL A 18 5.58 0.76 -1.25
N LEU A 19 6.76 0.24 -1.61
CA LEU A 19 7.99 0.54 -0.90
C LEU A 19 8.49 1.94 -1.27
N ILE A 20 8.63 2.80 -0.27
CA ILE A 20 9.21 4.14 -0.38
C ILE A 20 10.46 4.25 0.50
N PHE A 21 11.43 4.99 0.04
CA PHE A 21 12.71 5.22 0.70
C PHE A 21 13.10 6.69 0.56
N ASP A 22 14.07 7.15 1.33
CA ASP A 22 14.53 8.53 1.21
C ASP A 22 15.14 8.75 -0.17
N GLU A 23 14.88 9.89 -0.79
CA GLU A 23 15.40 10.28 -2.11
C GLU A 23 14.85 9.46 -3.29
N PHE A 24 13.67 8.84 -3.14
CA PHE A 24 13.04 8.16 -4.27
C PHE A 24 12.47 9.14 -5.31
N ALA A 25 12.42 8.70 -6.57
CA ALA A 25 11.81 9.45 -7.66
C ALA A 25 10.27 9.42 -7.52
N ILE A 26 9.67 10.61 -7.39
CA ILE A 26 8.23 10.74 -7.10
C ILE A 26 7.35 10.12 -8.20
N MET A 27 7.71 10.31 -9.47
CA MET A 27 6.93 9.85 -10.62
C MET A 27 6.83 8.33 -10.70
N ASP A 28 7.87 7.62 -10.27
CA ASP A 28 7.94 6.16 -10.32
C ASP A 28 6.98 5.51 -9.32
N ALA A 29 6.68 6.19 -8.19
CA ALA A 29 5.70 5.72 -7.22
C ALA A 29 4.28 6.23 -7.53
N PHE A 30 4.14 7.51 -7.90
CA PHE A 30 2.82 8.12 -8.05
C PHE A 30 2.05 7.66 -9.29
N GLY A 31 2.74 7.34 -10.40
CA GLY A 31 2.10 6.79 -11.58
C GLY A 31 1.33 5.50 -11.26
N PRO A 32 2.00 4.47 -10.70
CA PRO A 32 1.34 3.25 -10.24
C PRO A 32 0.30 3.50 -9.14
N LEU A 33 0.58 4.37 -8.15
CA LEU A 33 -0.37 4.69 -7.08
C LEU A 33 -1.70 5.21 -7.63
N GLN A 34 -1.65 6.10 -8.62
CA GLN A 34 -2.85 6.63 -9.28
C GLN A 34 -3.60 5.53 -10.05
N TYR A 35 -2.89 4.63 -10.71
CA TYR A 35 -3.49 3.49 -11.40
C TYR A 35 -4.21 2.53 -10.45
N PHE A 36 -3.59 2.17 -9.33
CA PHE A 36 -4.19 1.27 -8.34
C PHE A 36 -5.36 1.90 -7.58
N HIS A 37 -5.47 3.23 -7.58
CA HIS A 37 -6.63 3.92 -7.01
C HIS A 37 -7.94 3.57 -7.72
N PHE A 38 -7.90 3.28 -9.03
CA PHE A 38 -9.08 2.85 -9.79
C PHE A 38 -9.64 1.50 -9.32
N PHE A 39 -8.80 0.67 -8.68
CA PHE A 39 -9.17 -0.65 -8.14
C PHE A 39 -9.40 -0.61 -6.62
N SER A 40 -9.74 0.53 -6.02
CA SER A 40 -9.91 0.70 -4.57
C SER A 40 -10.97 -0.23 -3.92
N LYS A 41 -11.87 -0.80 -4.72
CA LYS A 41 -12.82 -1.83 -4.28
C LYS A 41 -12.15 -3.20 -4.06
N GLU A 42 -11.06 -3.47 -4.75
CA GLU A 42 -10.37 -4.76 -4.81
C GLU A 42 -8.97 -4.71 -4.17
N ILE A 43 -8.31 -3.56 -4.20
CA ILE A 43 -6.93 -3.36 -3.77
C ILE A 43 -6.87 -2.27 -2.70
N LYS A 44 -6.26 -2.61 -1.57
CA LYS A 44 -5.86 -1.66 -0.52
C LYS A 44 -4.38 -1.33 -0.70
N VAL A 45 -4.07 -0.09 -1.03
CA VAL A 45 -2.69 0.36 -1.17
C VAL A 45 -2.16 0.89 0.16
N VAL A 46 -0.95 0.48 0.54
CA VAL A 46 -0.27 0.94 1.75
C VAL A 46 1.17 1.35 1.43
N LEU A 47 1.62 2.47 2.02
CA LEU A 47 3.00 2.93 1.89
C LEU A 47 3.87 2.26 2.97
N VAL A 48 4.97 1.67 2.55
CA VAL A 48 5.91 0.96 3.43
C VAL A 48 7.30 1.54 3.26
N ALA A 49 8.04 1.73 4.33
CA ALA A 49 9.44 2.17 4.26
C ALA A 49 10.34 1.33 5.16
N LYS A 50 11.67 1.49 5.07
CA LYS A 50 12.60 0.82 6.00
C LYS A 50 12.28 1.18 7.46
N THR A 51 12.08 2.47 7.72
CA THR A 51 11.65 3.02 9.00
C THR A 51 10.31 3.74 8.84
N MET A 52 9.42 3.58 9.81
CA MET A 52 8.16 4.35 9.85
C MET A 52 8.45 5.85 9.92
N GLY A 53 7.59 6.66 9.33
CA GLY A 53 7.69 8.12 9.40
C GLY A 53 7.73 8.79 8.03
N LEU A 54 8.26 10.01 7.99
CA LEU A 54 8.33 10.82 6.79
C LEU A 54 9.52 10.41 5.91
N LYS A 55 9.24 10.24 4.62
CA LYS A 55 10.21 10.00 3.55
C LYS A 55 10.14 11.13 2.56
N TRP A 56 11.30 11.67 2.22
CA TRP A 56 11.42 12.79 1.30
C TRP A 56 11.72 12.27 -0.09
N THR A 57 10.96 12.72 -1.08
CA THR A 57 11.30 12.48 -2.48
C THR A 57 12.53 13.27 -2.86
N LEU A 58 13.36 12.76 -3.77
CA LEU A 58 14.42 13.56 -4.37
C LEU A 58 13.79 14.54 -5.34
N PRO A 59 13.90 15.86 -5.12
CA PRO A 59 13.37 16.81 -6.07
C PRO A 59 14.43 17.22 -7.07
N ASN A 60 14.03 17.44 -8.32
CA ASN A 60 14.76 18.40 -9.15
C ASN A 60 14.53 19.85 -8.67
N GLU A 61 13.41 20.16 -7.99
CA GLU A 61 13.10 21.55 -7.54
C GLU A 61 12.38 21.75 -6.18
N ALA A 62 11.49 20.86 -5.70
CA ALA A 62 10.95 20.91 -4.33
C ALA A 62 10.53 19.52 -3.83
N GLY A 63 11.08 19.09 -2.69
CA GLY A 63 10.84 17.74 -2.14
C GLY A 63 9.45 17.63 -1.54
N VAL A 64 8.72 16.57 -1.87
CA VAL A 64 7.41 16.29 -1.28
C VAL A 64 7.59 15.28 -0.14
N PRO A 65 7.16 15.61 1.09
CA PRO A 65 7.19 14.66 2.19
C PRO A 65 6.05 13.65 2.04
N LEU A 66 6.37 12.36 2.19
CA LEU A 66 5.41 11.26 2.18
C LEU A 66 5.50 10.46 3.47
N HIS A 67 4.35 10.25 4.10
CA HIS A 67 4.27 9.50 5.33
C HIS A 67 4.15 7.99 5.04
N ALA A 68 5.11 7.22 5.54
CA ALA A 68 5.10 5.76 5.55
C ALA A 68 4.54 5.26 6.90
N PRO A 69 3.25 4.89 6.99
CA PRO A 69 2.67 4.38 8.22
C PRO A 69 3.18 2.98 8.59
N PHE A 70 3.95 2.30 7.72
CA PHE A 70 4.44 0.94 7.97
C PHE A 70 5.95 0.84 7.74
N SER A 71 6.63 0.07 8.61
CA SER A 71 8.03 -0.32 8.42
C SER A 71 8.13 -1.74 7.86
N SER A 72 9.01 -1.94 6.88
CA SER A 72 9.33 -3.25 6.32
C SER A 72 10.01 -4.19 7.31
N ALA A 73 10.67 -3.65 8.35
CA ALA A 73 11.36 -4.43 9.38
C ALA A 73 10.43 -4.99 10.46
N GLY A 74 9.27 -4.36 10.70
CA GLY A 74 8.31 -4.79 11.73
C GLY A 74 7.06 -5.49 11.19
N HIS A 75 6.57 -5.08 10.01
CA HIS A 75 5.29 -5.57 9.52
C HIS A 75 5.36 -6.88 8.72
N PHE A 76 6.39 -7.12 7.91
CA PHE A 76 6.52 -8.39 7.19
C PHE A 76 6.94 -9.58 8.06
N ALA A 77 7.42 -9.32 9.29
CA ALA A 77 7.80 -10.34 10.26
C ALA A 77 6.64 -10.78 11.17
N SER A 78 5.48 -10.11 11.12
CA SER A 78 4.34 -10.45 11.96
C SER A 78 3.58 -11.68 11.41
N PRO A 79 3.23 -12.67 12.24
CA PRO A 79 2.59 -13.92 11.81
C PRO A 79 1.14 -13.76 11.30
N CYS A 80 0.59 -12.55 11.34
CA CYS A 80 -0.76 -12.21 10.91
C CYS A 80 -0.85 -11.69 9.45
N TRP A 81 0.25 -11.70 8.70
CA TRP A 81 0.19 -11.56 7.24
C TRP A 81 -0.08 -12.92 6.58
N PRO A 82 -0.89 -12.99 5.51
CA PRO A 82 -0.99 -14.21 4.73
C PRO A 82 0.38 -14.50 4.12
N ARG A 83 1.03 -15.56 4.60
CA ARG A 83 2.15 -16.20 3.89
C ARG A 83 1.56 -16.83 2.63
N TRP A 84 1.99 -16.36 1.48
CA TRP A 84 1.86 -17.07 0.20
C TRP A 84 3.17 -17.80 -0.06
#